data_AF-A0A7W9WWW6-F1
#
_entry.id   AF-A0A7W9WWW6-F1
#
_cell.length_a   1.000
_cell.length_b   1.000
_cell.length_c   1.000
_cell.angle_alpha   90.00
_cell.angle_beta   90.00
_cell.angle_gamma   90.00
#
_symmetry.space_group_name_H-M   'P 1'
#
loop_
_entity.id
_entity.type
_entity.pdbx_description
1 polymer ?
#
loop_
_entity_poly.entity_id
_entity_poly.type
_entity_poly.pdbx_seq_one_letter_code
_entity_poly.pdbx_strand_id
1 'polypeptide(L)'
;MEKSASGNGRAEPLTVLKSSRWLLLRNRRNLKPGQSVQLKELLAANQPLLCVYVLRDELKRLWFYRKPAWAQKAWEQCFEQARQSGIAALQLFALRLQGYWHGILARRRHPLNTSIVEGINNTIKVIKRRAYGYRDEEYFFLKIRAAFPGNPQ
;
A
#
# COMPACT_ATOMS: atom_id res chain seq x y z
N MET A 1 37.15 -44.57 -12.93
CA MET A 1 37.12 -43.37 -13.78
C MET A 1 35.66 -42.96 -13.95
N GLU A 2 34.98 -42.51 -12.90
CA GLU A 2 34.91 -41.08 -12.50
C GLU A 2 34.64 -40.13 -13.66
N LYS A 3 33.38 -39.73 -13.82
CA LYS A 3 33.01 -38.34 -14.14
C LYS A 3 31.78 -37.96 -13.31
N SER A 4 32.08 -37.36 -12.17
CA SER A 4 31.21 -36.50 -11.40
C SER A 4 30.76 -35.32 -12.26
N ALA A 5 29.45 -35.13 -12.43
CA ALA A 5 28.89 -33.88 -12.94
C ALA A 5 28.11 -33.21 -11.79
N SER A 6 28.89 -32.61 -10.89
CA SER A 6 28.41 -31.59 -9.97
C SER A 6 28.01 -30.37 -10.78
N GLY A 7 26.72 -30.08 -10.84
CA GLY A 7 26.15 -28.92 -11.53
C GLY A 7 25.05 -28.28 -10.68
N ASN A 8 25.33 -28.06 -9.38
CA ASN A 8 24.40 -27.35 -8.51
C ASN A 8 24.47 -25.84 -8.81
N GLY A 9 23.69 -25.41 -9.80
CA GLY A 9 23.48 -24.00 -10.14
C GLY A 9 22.74 -23.29 -9.03
N ARG A 10 23.47 -22.84 -8.00
CA ARG A 10 22.99 -21.85 -7.04
C ARG A 10 22.76 -20.54 -7.81
N ALA A 11 21.56 -20.38 -8.35
CA ALA A 11 21.12 -19.09 -8.86
C ALA A 11 21.24 -18.08 -7.70
N GLU A 12 22.08 -17.07 -7.91
CA GLU A 12 22.30 -15.96 -6.98
C GLU A 12 20.97 -15.48 -6.37
N PRO A 13 20.81 -15.40 -5.05
CA PRO A 13 19.52 -15.08 -4.40
C PRO A 13 18.90 -13.78 -4.92
N LEU A 14 19.71 -12.86 -5.45
CA LEU A 14 19.29 -11.59 -6.04
C LEU A 14 18.58 -11.73 -7.40
N THR A 15 18.92 -12.71 -8.25
CA THR A 15 18.25 -12.91 -9.56
C THR A 15 16.88 -13.56 -9.39
N VAL A 16 16.75 -14.49 -8.44
CA VAL A 16 15.47 -15.12 -8.07
C VAL A 16 14.49 -14.10 -7.48
N LEU A 17 14.99 -13.16 -6.67
CA LEU A 17 14.15 -12.08 -6.11
C LEU A 17 13.68 -11.09 -7.18
N LYS A 18 14.54 -10.75 -8.16
CA LYS A 18 14.17 -9.83 -9.25
C LYS A 18 13.06 -10.40 -10.14
N SER A 19 13.13 -11.68 -10.50
CA SER A 19 12.09 -12.34 -11.31
C SER A 19 10.78 -12.54 -10.53
N SER A 20 10.86 -12.69 -9.21
CA SER A 20 9.71 -12.95 -8.33
C SER A 20 8.97 -11.71 -7.85
N ARG A 21 9.46 -10.50 -8.15
CA ARG A 21 8.83 -9.23 -7.72
C ARG A 21 7.35 -9.14 -8.08
N TRP A 22 7.01 -9.48 -9.33
CA TRP A 22 5.62 -9.43 -9.81
C TRP A 22 4.72 -10.47 -9.16
N LEU A 23 5.30 -11.60 -8.76
CA LEU A 23 4.59 -12.66 -8.04
C LEU A 23 4.21 -12.19 -6.63
N LEU A 24 5.14 -11.53 -5.93
CA LEU A 24 4.90 -10.96 -4.60
C LEU A 24 3.82 -9.88 -4.62
N LEU A 25 3.71 -9.07 -5.68
CA LEU A 25 2.75 -7.98 -5.77
C LEU A 25 1.30 -8.41 -6.05
N ARG A 26 1.09 -9.62 -6.59
CA ARG A 26 -0.24 -10.12 -6.94
C ARG A 26 -1.04 -10.53 -5.69
N ASN A 27 -2.37 -10.44 -5.81
CA ASN A 27 -3.28 -11.02 -4.83
C ASN A 27 -3.26 -12.55 -4.96
N ARG A 28 -3.15 -13.25 -3.84
CA ARG A 28 -3.07 -14.72 -3.80
C ARG A 28 -4.21 -15.42 -4.54
N ARG A 29 -5.41 -14.83 -4.52
CA ARG A 29 -6.61 -15.33 -5.20
C ARG A 29 -6.51 -15.32 -6.74
N ASN A 30 -5.61 -14.51 -7.29
CA ASN A 30 -5.45 -14.31 -8.73
C ASN A 30 -4.21 -15.02 -9.29
N LEU A 31 -3.58 -15.90 -8.49
CA LEU A 31 -2.38 -16.64 -8.89
C LEU A 31 -2.77 -17.91 -9.64
N LYS A 32 -2.02 -18.21 -10.71
CA LYS A 32 -2.11 -19.51 -11.39
C LYS A 32 -1.56 -20.63 -10.46
N PRO A 33 -1.96 -21.90 -10.64
CA PRO A 33 -1.50 -23.01 -9.81
C PRO A 33 0.04 -23.09 -9.68
N GLY A 34 0.78 -23.02 -10.80
CA GLY A 34 2.25 -23.05 -10.77
C GLY A 34 2.89 -21.83 -10.07
N GLN A 35 2.27 -20.65 -10.18
CA GLN A 35 2.71 -19.44 -9.48
C GLN A 35 2.50 -19.53 -7.97
N SER A 36 1.45 -20.23 -7.53
CA SER A 36 1.17 -20.45 -6.10
C SER A 36 2.25 -21.32 -5.45
N VAL A 37 2.73 -22.34 -6.16
CA VAL A 37 3.85 -23.21 -5.69
C VAL A 37 5.13 -22.39 -5.58
N GLN A 38 5.50 -21.67 -6.64
CA GLN A 38 6.69 -20.81 -6.65
C GLN A 38 6.66 -19.76 -5.53
N LEU A 39 5.48 -19.17 -5.25
CA LEU A 39 5.33 -18.22 -4.16
C LEU A 39 5.55 -18.89 -2.80
N LYS A 40 4.99 -20.08 -2.57
CA LYS A 40 5.19 -20.80 -1.31
C LYS A 40 6.67 -21.12 -1.06
N GLU A 41 7.37 -21.61 -2.08
CA GLU A 41 8.80 -21.91 -1.98
C GLU A 41 9.63 -20.65 -1.66
N LEU A 42 9.35 -19.55 -2.37
CA LEU A 42 10.02 -18.26 -2.13
C LEU A 42 9.80 -17.75 -0.70
N LEU A 43 8.57 -17.81 -0.19
CA LEU A 43 8.25 -17.35 1.16
C LEU A 43 8.80 -18.29 2.23
N ALA A 44 8.86 -19.60 1.97
CA ALA A 44 9.48 -20.56 2.88
C ALA A 44 11.00 -20.32 2.99
N ALA A 45 11.65 -19.94 1.90
CA ALA A 45 13.08 -19.63 1.87
C ALA A 45 13.44 -18.26 2.48
N ASN A 46 12.47 -17.37 2.70
CA ASN A 46 12.74 -16.00 3.15
C ASN A 46 11.71 -15.51 4.19
N GLN A 47 12.05 -15.73 5.46
CA GLN A 47 11.22 -15.36 6.61
C GLN A 47 10.86 -13.86 6.67
N PRO A 48 11.80 -12.91 6.44
CA PRO A 48 11.44 -11.50 6.36
C PRO A 48 10.42 -11.18 5.27
N LEU A 49 10.55 -11.78 4.08
CA LEU A 49 9.59 -11.60 2.99
C LEU A 49 8.21 -12.19 3.33
N LEU A 50 8.18 -13.35 3.99
CA LEU A 50 6.93 -13.93 4.49
C LEU A 50 6.23 -12.98 5.47
N CYS A 51 6.97 -12.44 6.44
CA CYS A 51 6.43 -11.49 7.41
C CYS A 51 5.79 -10.27 6.72
N VAL A 52 6.52 -9.64 5.79
CA VAL A 52 6.01 -8.49 5.02
C VAL A 52 4.81 -8.88 4.16
N TYR A 53 4.84 -10.07 3.53
CA TYR A 53 3.75 -10.55 2.69
C TYR A 53 2.45 -10.75 3.48
N VAL A 54 2.54 -11.37 4.67
CA VAL A 54 1.40 -11.58 5.56
C VAL A 54 0.85 -10.24 6.05
N LEU A 55 1.71 -9.36 6.57
CA LEU A 55 1.28 -8.06 7.09
C LEU A 55 0.63 -7.19 6.02
N ARG A 56 1.15 -7.20 4.79
CA ARG A 56 0.50 -6.53 3.66
C ARG A 56 -0.94 -7.01 3.45
N ASP A 57 -1.17 -8.31 3.50
CA ASP A 57 -2.49 -8.89 3.28
C ASP A 57 -3.44 -8.64 4.45
N GLU A 58 -2.95 -8.56 5.68
CA GLU A 58 -3.73 -8.13 6.84
C GLU A 58 -4.11 -6.66 6.75
N LEU A 59 -3.16 -5.78 6.41
CA LEU A 59 -3.42 -4.35 6.21
C LEU A 59 -4.50 -4.12 5.14
N LYS A 60 -4.47 -4.86 4.02
CA LYS A 60 -5.52 -4.76 2.99
C LYS A 60 -6.93 -5.02 3.54
N ARG A 61 -7.08 -5.89 4.55
CA ARG A 61 -8.38 -6.19 5.16
C ARG A 61 -8.94 -5.01 5.96
N LEU A 62 -8.08 -4.11 6.45
CA LEU A 62 -8.49 -2.93 7.22
C LEU A 62 -9.53 -2.07 6.47
N TRP A 63 -9.42 -2.00 5.13
CA TRP A 63 -10.35 -1.26 4.28
C TRP A 63 -11.75 -1.88 4.13
N PHE A 64 -11.94 -3.13 4.52
CA PHE A 64 -13.21 -3.85 4.33
C PHE A 64 -13.99 -4.06 5.64
N TYR A 65 -13.46 -3.63 6.79
CA TYR A 65 -14.19 -3.74 8.05
C TYR A 65 -15.41 -2.81 8.10
N ARG A 66 -16.56 -3.38 8.49
CA ARG A 66 -17.82 -2.63 8.59
C ARG A 66 -17.93 -1.79 9.87
N LYS A 67 -17.33 -2.23 10.98
CA LYS A 67 -17.33 -1.46 12.25
C LYS A 67 -15.93 -0.92 12.56
N PRO A 68 -15.81 0.36 12.95
CA PRO A 68 -14.51 1.00 13.20
C PRO A 68 -13.73 0.34 14.34
N ALA A 69 -14.41 -0.12 15.39
CA ALA A 69 -13.77 -0.80 16.50
C ALA A 69 -13.01 -2.08 16.08
N TRP A 70 -13.55 -2.85 15.14
CA TRP A 70 -12.87 -4.04 14.62
C TRP A 70 -11.65 -3.67 13.75
N ALA A 71 -11.78 -2.61 12.95
CA ALA A 71 -10.66 -2.09 12.15
C ALA A 71 -9.54 -1.59 13.06
N GLN A 72 -9.87 -0.89 14.15
CA GLN A 72 -8.91 -0.41 15.13
C GLN A 72 -8.16 -1.56 15.82
N LYS A 73 -8.88 -2.57 16.33
CA LYS A 73 -8.24 -3.75 16.94
C LYS A 73 -7.32 -4.48 15.95
N ALA A 74 -7.77 -4.66 14.71
CA ALA A 74 -6.96 -5.28 13.67
C ALA A 74 -5.71 -4.45 13.33
N TRP A 75 -5.83 -3.11 13.34
CA TRP A 75 -4.70 -2.22 13.17
C TRP A 75 -3.71 -2.30 14.32
N GLU A 76 -4.17 -2.28 15.57
CA GLU A 76 -3.33 -2.42 16.77
C GLU A 76 -2.53 -3.73 16.73
N GLN A 77 -3.18 -4.84 16.31
CA GLN A 77 -2.51 -6.12 16.11
C GLN A 77 -1.46 -6.07 14.99
N CYS A 78 -1.81 -5.51 13.82
CA CYS A 78 -0.87 -5.37 12.70
C CYS A 78 0.34 -4.50 13.09
N PHE A 79 0.09 -3.42 13.85
CA PHE A 79 1.12 -2.51 14.32
C PHE A 79 2.09 -3.20 15.27
N GLU A 80 1.58 -3.98 16.22
CA GLU A 80 2.43 -4.71 17.16
C GLU A 80 3.24 -5.81 16.45
N GLN A 81 2.64 -6.54 15.52
CA GLN A 81 3.36 -7.51 14.69
C GLN A 81 4.47 -6.85 13.85
N ALA A 82 4.18 -5.69 13.25
CA ALA A 82 5.18 -4.92 12.53
C ALA A 82 6.33 -4.47 13.46
N ARG A 83 6.01 -4.05 14.69
CA ARG A 83 6.99 -3.66 15.72
C ARG A 83 7.88 -4.84 16.13
N GLN A 84 7.29 -6.01 16.37
CA GLN A 84 7.97 -7.22 16.80
C GLN A 84 8.71 -7.94 15.65
N SER A 85 8.46 -7.57 14.39
CA SER A 85 9.06 -8.25 13.22
C SER A 85 10.59 -8.19 13.14
N GLY A 86 11.24 -7.23 13.84
CA GLY A 86 12.67 -6.95 13.70
C GLY A 86 13.07 -6.32 12.36
N ILE A 87 12.11 -6.00 11.48
CA ILE A 87 12.36 -5.42 10.16
C ILE A 87 12.22 -3.89 10.25
N ALA A 88 13.34 -3.17 10.26
CA ALA A 88 13.36 -1.71 10.44
C ALA A 88 12.45 -0.96 9.44
N ALA A 89 12.42 -1.38 8.18
CA ALA A 89 11.56 -0.78 7.15
C ALA A 89 10.06 -0.92 7.47
N LEU A 90 9.68 -2.07 8.05
CA LEU A 90 8.28 -2.38 8.39
C LEU A 90 7.85 -1.64 9.67
N GLN A 91 8.74 -1.55 10.65
CA GLN A 91 8.54 -0.75 11.86
C GLN A 91 8.33 0.73 11.51
N LEU A 92 9.21 1.30 10.67
CA LEU A 92 9.10 2.68 10.22
C LEU A 92 7.80 2.92 9.43
N PHE A 93 7.42 1.97 8.57
CA PHE A 93 6.15 2.04 7.84
C PHE A 93 4.96 2.08 8.78
N ALA A 94 4.91 1.19 9.78
CA ALA A 94 3.83 1.12 10.75
C ALA A 94 3.71 2.42 11.56
N LEU A 95 4.84 2.98 12.02
CA LEU A 95 4.89 4.27 12.73
C LEU A 95 4.33 5.41 11.89
N ARG A 96 4.75 5.51 10.62
CA ARG A 96 4.22 6.54 9.71
C ARG A 96 2.73 6.38 9.47
N LEU A 97 2.28 5.15 9.27
CA LEU A 97 0.88 4.84 8.98
C LEU A 97 -0.03 5.14 10.19
N GLN A 98 0.47 4.99 11.43
CA GLN A 98 -0.26 5.33 12.66
C GLN A 98 -0.74 6.78 12.66
N GLY A 99 0.09 7.74 12.22
CA GLY A 99 -0.31 9.16 12.14
C GLY A 99 -1.47 9.41 11.19
N TYR A 100 -1.66 8.57 10.18
CA TYR A 100 -2.75 8.68 9.19
C TYR A 100 -3.96 7.79 9.52
N TRP A 101 -3.90 7.00 10.59
CA TRP A 101 -4.90 5.99 10.91
C TRP A 101 -6.33 6.56 10.98
N HIS A 102 -6.49 7.74 11.59
CA HIS A 102 -7.78 8.42 11.66
C HIS A 102 -8.37 8.73 10.28
N GLY A 103 -7.55 9.12 9.31
CA GLY A 103 -7.98 9.37 7.93
C GLY A 103 -8.42 8.08 7.22
N ILE A 104 -7.77 6.96 7.53
CA ILE A 104 -8.14 5.64 6.99
C ILE A 104 -9.52 5.22 7.51
N LEU A 105 -9.80 5.42 8.80
CA LEU A 105 -11.12 5.18 9.39
C LEU A 105 -12.19 6.12 8.81
N ALA A 106 -11.84 7.38 8.53
CA ALA A 106 -12.76 8.38 7.99
C ALA A 106 -13.29 8.04 6.59
N ARG A 107 -12.59 7.17 5.83
CA ARG A 107 -13.03 6.69 4.50
C ARG A 107 -14.43 6.08 4.52
N ARG A 108 -14.88 5.51 5.65
CA ARG A 108 -16.25 5.00 5.77
C ARG A 108 -17.29 6.11 5.67
N ARG A 109 -17.05 7.24 6.33
CA ARG A 109 -17.96 8.40 6.36
C ARG A 109 -17.90 9.15 5.02
N HIS A 110 -16.72 9.19 4.42
CA HIS A 110 -16.46 9.88 3.16
C HIS A 110 -15.73 8.93 2.21
N PRO A 111 -16.45 8.13 1.39
CA PRO A 111 -15.84 7.24 0.43
C PRO A 111 -15.24 8.05 -0.74
N LEU A 112 -14.11 8.69 -0.49
CA LEU A 112 -13.34 9.39 -1.50
C LEU A 112 -12.53 8.35 -2.28
N ASN A 113 -12.84 8.20 -3.56
CA ASN A 113 -11.97 7.47 -4.48
C ASN A 113 -10.87 8.41 -4.99
N THR A 114 -9.76 7.83 -5.43
CA THR A 114 -8.62 8.62 -5.93
C THR A 114 -9.00 9.46 -7.15
N SER A 115 -9.92 8.98 -7.99
CA SER A 115 -10.39 9.67 -9.19
C SER A 115 -11.10 10.99 -8.88
N ILE A 116 -11.88 11.07 -7.79
CA ILE A 116 -12.55 12.29 -7.33
C ILE A 116 -11.50 13.30 -6.86
N VAL A 117 -10.56 12.86 -6.02
CA VAL A 117 -9.47 13.72 -5.52
C VAL A 117 -8.60 14.22 -6.67
N GLU A 118 -8.30 13.35 -7.64
CA GLU A 118 -7.56 13.69 -8.84
C GLU A 118 -8.32 14.69 -9.73
N GLY A 119 -9.63 14.51 -9.90
CA GLY A 119 -10.49 15.46 -10.60
C GLY A 119 -10.46 16.84 -9.97
N ILE A 120 -10.61 16.92 -8.64
CA ILE A 120 -10.49 18.18 -7.88
C ILE A 120 -9.11 18.81 -8.10
N ASN A 121 -8.04 18.03 -7.95
CA ASN A 121 -6.67 18.51 -8.15
C ASN A 121 -6.44 19.03 -9.57
N ASN A 122 -7.01 18.38 -10.59
CA ASN A 122 -6.89 18.81 -11.98
C ASN A 122 -7.62 20.13 -12.22
N THR A 123 -8.81 20.31 -11.66
CA THR A 123 -9.54 21.59 -11.72
C THR A 123 -8.78 22.70 -11.02
N ILE A 124 -8.22 22.45 -9.82
CA ILE A 124 -7.36 23.43 -9.11
C ILE A 124 -6.14 23.80 -9.96
N LYS A 125 -5.48 22.81 -10.58
CA LYS A 125 -4.37 23.04 -11.52
C LYS A 125 -4.80 23.86 -12.74
N VAL A 126 -6.01 23.69 -13.26
CA VAL A 126 -6.55 24.51 -14.35
C VAL A 126 -6.79 25.95 -13.90
N ILE A 127 -7.40 26.16 -12.73
CA ILE A 127 -7.63 27.49 -12.14
C ILE A 127 -6.31 28.24 -11.97
N LYS A 128 -5.28 27.57 -11.41
CA LYS A 128 -3.94 28.14 -11.26
C LYS A 128 -3.30 28.48 -12.62
N ARG A 129 -3.42 27.59 -13.61
CA ARG A 129 -2.86 27.80 -14.97
C ARG A 129 -3.53 28.96 -15.70
N ARG A 130 -4.86 29.08 -15.63
CA ARG A 130 -5.61 30.18 -16.28
C ARG A 130 -5.25 31.55 -15.74
N ALA A 131 -4.89 31.64 -14.46
CA ALA A 131 -4.47 32.88 -13.84
C ALA A 131 -2.96 33.19 -14.02
N TYR A 132 -2.19 32.30 -14.65
CA TYR A 132 -0.73 32.37 -14.68
C TYR A 132 -0.11 32.46 -13.27
N GLY A 133 -0.73 31.78 -12.30
CA GLY A 133 -0.38 31.83 -10.89
C GLY A 133 -1.15 32.89 -10.11
N TYR A 134 -1.23 32.70 -8.80
CA TYR A 134 -1.80 33.66 -7.86
C TYR A 134 -0.69 34.11 -6.91
N ARG A 135 -0.63 35.42 -6.61
CA ARG A 135 0.30 35.97 -5.61
C ARG A 135 -0.29 35.96 -4.20
N ASP A 136 -1.61 35.97 -4.12
CA ASP A 136 -2.40 35.93 -2.89
C ASP A 136 -3.01 34.54 -2.73
N GLU A 137 -2.63 33.86 -1.66
CA GLU A 137 -3.13 32.52 -1.33
C GLU A 137 -4.59 32.54 -0.89
N GLU A 138 -5.03 33.55 -0.14
CA GLU A 138 -6.42 33.66 0.30
C GLU A 138 -7.36 33.84 -0.89
N TYR A 139 -6.98 34.70 -1.83
CA TYR A 139 -7.71 34.88 -3.07
C TYR A 139 -7.75 33.61 -3.92
N PHE A 140 -6.64 32.85 -3.95
CA PHE A 140 -6.62 31.55 -4.62
C PHE A 140 -7.57 30.55 -3.97
N PHE A 141 -7.57 30.45 -2.64
CA PHE A 141 -8.51 29.61 -1.90
C PHE A 141 -9.96 30.03 -2.11
N LEU A 142 -10.24 31.33 -2.21
CA LEU A 142 -11.56 31.85 -2.55
C LEU A 142 -12.03 31.37 -3.93
N LYS A 143 -11.14 31.41 -4.93
CA LYS A 143 -11.42 30.87 -6.27
C LYS A 143 -11.66 29.36 -6.26
N ILE A 144 -10.91 28.60 -5.46
CA ILE A 144 -11.13 27.16 -5.28
C ILE A 144 -12.51 26.92 -4.66
N ARG A 145 -12.86 27.60 -3.56
CA ARG A 145 -14.18 27.45 -2.91
C ARG A 145 -15.33 27.80 -3.84
N ALA A 146 -15.18 28.86 -4.64
CA ALA A 146 -16.18 29.24 -5.64
C ALA A 146 -16.37 28.16 -6.73
N ALA A 147 -15.30 27.45 -7.11
CA ALA A 147 -15.36 26.36 -8.08
C ALA A 147 -15.94 25.05 -7.50
N PHE A 148 -15.99 24.90 -6.17
CA PHE A 148 -16.53 23.75 -5.47
C PHE A 148 -17.50 24.19 -4.36
N PRO A 149 -18.71 24.66 -4.69
CA PRO A 149 -19.66 25.21 -3.71
C PRO A 149 -20.17 24.19 -2.67
N GLY A 150 -19.79 22.91 -2.77
CA GLY A 150 -20.33 21.82 -1.97
C GLY A 150 -21.74 21.44 -2.43
N ASN A 151 -22.07 20.15 -2.42
CA ASN A 151 -23.48 19.78 -2.56
C ASN A 151 -24.20 20.21 -1.27
N PRO A 152 -25.35 20.90 -1.36
CA PRO A 152 -26.25 20.98 -0.22
C PRO A 152 -26.62 19.54 0.16
N GLN A 153 -26.23 19.11 1.35
CA GLN A 153 -26.70 17.84 1.93
C GLN A 153 -28.11 18.01 2.45
#